data_AF-A0A524CU10-F1
#
_entry.id   AF-A0A524CU10-F1
#
_cell.length_a   1.000
_cell.length_b   1.000
_cell.length_c   1.000
_cell.angle_alpha   90.00
_cell.angle_beta   90.00
_cell.angle_gamma   90.00
#
_symmetry.space_group_name_H-M   'P 1'
#
loop_
_entity.id
_entity.type
_entity.pdbx_description
1 polymer ?
#
loop_
_entity_poly.entity_id
_entity_poly.type
_entity_poly.pdbx_seq_one_letter_code
_entity_poly.pdbx_strand_id
1 'polypeptide(L)'
;TLDRYPFQEGEHVRCAVRPEDLHIRPQSSDDNEITGTVSQVIYVGSNIEVYFSVGTIHAVASLPPEFDAQRGNEIRLYAPRDQMMVLPLGGVDALRKIPGHPLYADPDEAMEPA
;
A
#
# COMPACT_ATOMS: atom_id res chain seq x y z
N THR A 1 -11.57 -5.70 -16.15
CA THR A 1 -11.79 -4.32 -15.71
C THR A 1 -12.15 -4.34 -14.23
N LEU A 2 -11.53 -3.48 -13.41
CA LEU A 2 -11.98 -3.26 -12.03
C LEU A 2 -13.23 -2.37 -12.14
N ASP A 3 -14.38 -2.95 -12.48
CA ASP A 3 -15.63 -2.27 -12.91
C ASP A 3 -16.25 -1.28 -11.90
N ARG A 4 -15.58 -0.99 -10.78
CA ARG A 4 -16.02 -0.07 -9.73
C ARG A 4 -15.05 1.05 -9.40
N TYR A 5 -13.88 1.10 -10.04
CA TYR A 5 -12.92 2.18 -9.82
C TYR A 5 -13.04 3.23 -10.94
N PRO A 6 -13.11 4.52 -10.60
CA PRO A 6 -13.36 5.60 -11.57
C PRO A 6 -12.10 5.99 -12.37
N PHE A 7 -11.08 5.13 -12.44
CA PHE A 7 -9.81 5.44 -13.09
C PHE A 7 -9.82 5.06 -14.57
N GLN A 8 -9.21 5.89 -15.39
CA GLN A 8 -9.01 5.61 -16.81
C GLN A 8 -7.72 4.84 -17.05
N GLU A 9 -7.68 4.03 -18.12
CA GLU A 9 -6.43 3.41 -18.55
C GLU A 9 -5.38 4.50 -18.87
N GLY A 10 -4.17 4.33 -18.35
CA GLY A 10 -3.09 5.33 -18.48
C GLY A 10 -3.14 6.46 -17.45
N GLU A 11 -4.14 6.49 -16.56
CA GLU A 11 -4.18 7.45 -15.47
C GLU A 11 -3.11 7.12 -14.41
N HIS A 12 -2.43 8.16 -13.93
CA HIS A 12 -1.49 8.02 -12.82
C HIS A 12 -2.23 7.86 -11.51
N VAL A 13 -1.88 6.81 -10.77
CA VAL A 13 -2.48 6.46 -9.48
C VAL A 13 -1.39 6.22 -8.42
N ARG A 14 -1.79 6.18 -7.16
CA ARG A 14 -0.97 5.69 -6.05
C ARG A 14 -1.47 4.31 -5.64
N CYS A 15 -0.55 3.38 -5.44
CA CYS A 15 -0.86 2.08 -4.85
C CYS A 15 -0.46 2.11 -3.38
N ALA A 16 -1.33 1.60 -2.51
CA ALA A 16 -1.09 1.48 -1.09
C ALA A 16 -1.39 0.04 -0.64
N VAL A 17 -0.60 -0.45 0.30
CA VAL A 17 -0.76 -1.74 0.98
C VAL A 17 -0.34 -1.53 2.42
N ARG A 18 -0.96 -2.24 3.35
CA ARG A 18 -0.54 -2.14 4.75
C ARG A 18 0.76 -2.90 4.95
N PRO A 19 1.64 -2.47 5.87
CA PRO A 19 2.91 -3.15 6.11
C PRO A 19 2.74 -4.63 6.48
N GLU A 20 1.69 -4.98 7.21
CA GLU A 20 1.35 -6.35 7.64
C GLU A 20 0.80 -7.24 6.52
N ASP A 21 0.35 -6.66 5.40
CA ASP A 21 -0.21 -7.38 4.25
C ASP A 21 0.87 -7.69 3.19
N LEU A 22 2.15 -7.44 3.51
CA LEU A 22 3.29 -7.83 2.71
C LEU A 22 3.83 -9.18 3.18
N HIS A 23 3.91 -10.15 2.27
CA HIS A 23 4.25 -11.53 2.59
C HIS A 23 5.61 -11.94 2.03
N ILE A 24 6.31 -12.81 2.75
CA ILE A 24 7.63 -13.35 2.34
C ILE A 24 7.48 -14.43 1.24
N ARG A 25 6.28 -15.00 1.11
CA ARG A 25 5.95 -16.01 0.12
C ARG A 25 4.67 -15.60 -0.61
N PRO A 26 4.53 -15.95 -1.89
CA PRO A 26 3.28 -15.76 -2.60
C PRO A 26 2.19 -16.61 -1.96
N GLN A 27 1.01 -16.03 -1.81
CA GLN A 27 -0.22 -16.69 -1.39
C GLN A 27 -1.05 -17.15 -2.59
N SER A 28 -0.91 -16.46 -3.73
CA SER A 28 -1.57 -16.78 -4.99
C SER A 28 -0.67 -16.50 -6.21
N SER A 29 -1.06 -17.02 -7.38
CA SER A 29 -0.36 -16.76 -8.66
C SER A 29 -0.57 -15.35 -9.20
N ASP A 30 -1.54 -14.61 -8.67
CA ASP A 30 -1.87 -13.23 -9.06
C ASP A 30 -1.37 -12.17 -8.07
N ASP A 31 -0.55 -12.57 -7.11
CA ASP A 31 0.11 -11.65 -6.18
C ASP A 31 1.06 -10.72 -6.92
N ASN A 32 1.12 -9.47 -6.44
CA ASN A 32 2.10 -8.50 -6.92
C ASN A 32 3.45 -8.80 -6.26
N GLU A 33 4.50 -8.94 -7.06
CA GLU A 33 5.88 -9.09 -6.57
C GLU A 33 6.55 -7.71 -6.45
N ILE A 34 7.11 -7.43 -5.27
CA ILE A 34 7.80 -6.18 -4.95
C ILE A 34 9.22 -6.52 -4.53
N THR A 35 10.21 -6.01 -5.26
CA THR A 35 11.63 -6.19 -4.96
C THR A 35 12.26 -4.84 -4.62
N GLY A 36 13.05 -4.80 -3.54
CA GLY A 36 13.71 -3.60 -3.07
C GLY A 36 14.98 -3.88 -2.27
N THR A 37 15.59 -2.82 -1.74
CA THR A 37 16.79 -2.91 -0.90
C THR A 37 16.48 -2.49 0.52
N VAL A 38 16.83 -3.32 1.50
CA VAL A 38 16.61 -3.03 2.92
C VAL A 38 17.47 -1.85 3.34
N SER A 39 16.85 -0.82 3.89
CA SER A 39 17.53 0.36 4.42
C SER A 39 17.68 0.31 5.93
N GLN A 40 16.72 -0.29 6.64
CA GLN A 40 16.71 -0.39 8.10
C GLN A 40 15.84 -1.56 8.57
N VAL A 41 16.21 -2.16 9.71
CA VAL A 41 15.43 -3.19 10.40
C VAL A 41 15.23 -2.74 11.84
N ILE A 42 13.98 -2.74 12.31
CA ILE A 42 13.60 -2.35 13.67
C ILE A 42 12.86 -3.52 14.33
N TYR A 43 13.30 -3.92 15.52
CA TYR A 43 12.63 -4.98 16.29
C TYR A 43 11.52 -4.36 17.15
N VAL A 44 10.27 -4.77 16.92
CA VAL A 44 9.08 -4.23 17.60
C VAL A 44 8.28 -5.38 18.22
N GLY A 45 8.61 -5.71 19.46
CA GLY A 45 7.91 -6.75 20.22
C GLY A 45 8.04 -8.13 19.55
N SER A 46 6.92 -8.65 19.04
CA SER A 46 6.85 -9.94 18.37
C SER A 46 7.06 -9.89 16.86
N ASN A 47 7.35 -8.72 16.29
CA ASN A 47 7.54 -8.51 14.85
C ASN A 47 8.83 -7.72 14.58
N ILE A 48 9.24 -7.67 13.32
CA ILE A 48 10.22 -6.70 12.83
C ILE A 48 9.57 -5.77 11.81
N GLU A 49 9.90 -4.49 11.88
CA GLU A 49 9.65 -3.55 10.79
C GLU A 49 10.88 -3.49 9.90
N VAL A 50 10.70 -3.84 8.63
CA VAL A 50 11.74 -3.75 7.61
C VAL A 50 11.42 -2.57 6.72
N TYR A 51 12.27 -1.55 6.79
CA TYR A 51 12.22 -0.41 5.90
C TYR A 51 13.09 -0.72 4.68
N PHE A 52 12.56 -0.45 3.49
CA PHE A 52 13.23 -0.76 2.23
C PHE A 52 12.89 0.28 1.15
N SER A 53 13.71 0.31 0.10
CA SER A 53 13.52 1.17 -1.06
C SER A 53 13.23 0.37 -2.32
N VAL A 54 12.25 0.81 -3.10
CA VAL A 54 11.92 0.31 -4.44
C VAL A 54 12.11 1.47 -5.41
N GLY A 55 13.25 1.49 -6.11
CA GLY A 55 13.67 2.68 -6.88
C GLY A 55 13.79 3.91 -5.97
N THR A 56 12.94 4.92 -6.20
CA THR A 56 12.88 6.15 -5.39
C THR A 56 11.83 6.13 -4.29
N ILE A 57 11.06 5.04 -4.15
CA ILE A 57 9.99 4.92 -3.16
C ILE A 57 10.53 4.26 -1.90
N HIS A 58 10.18 4.81 -0.74
CA HIS A 58 10.45 4.20 0.56
C HIS A 58 9.17 3.50 1.06
N ALA A 59 9.32 2.27 1.53
CA ALA A 59 8.25 1.43 2.03
C ALA A 59 8.66 0.73 3.34
N VAL A 60 7.67 0.17 4.02
CA VAL A 60 7.86 -0.59 5.26
C VAL A 60 7.01 -1.85 5.21
N ALA A 61 7.57 -2.96 5.72
CA ALA A 61 6.88 -4.23 5.91
C ALA A 61 6.96 -4.64 7.38
N SER A 62 5.88 -5.22 7.90
CA SER A 62 5.82 -5.81 9.23
C SER A 62 5.91 -7.33 9.09
N LEU A 63 7.03 -7.92 9.48
CA LEU A 63 7.35 -9.32 9.23
C LEU A 63 7.58 -10.09 10.55
N PRO A 64 7.47 -11.43 10.53
CA PRO A 64 7.87 -12.27 11.66
C PRO A 64 9.34 -12.06 12.04
N PRO A 65 9.69 -12.17 13.33
CA PRO A 65 11.02 -11.84 13.84
C PRO A 65 12.10 -12.83 13.42
N GLU A 66 11.70 -14.01 12.91
CA GLU A 66 12.61 -15.02 12.36
C GLU A 66 13.06 -14.70 10.92
N PHE A 67 12.49 -13.65 10.30
CA PHE A 67 12.91 -13.24 8.97
C PHE A 67 14.31 -12.60 9.01
N ASP A 68 15.25 -13.18 8.26
CA ASP A 68 16.63 -12.68 8.17
C ASP A 68 16.69 -11.46 7.23
N ALA A 69 16.34 -10.30 7.78
CA ALA A 69 16.53 -9.01 7.12
C ALA A 69 17.84 -8.37 7.61
N GLN A 70 18.66 -7.92 6.66
CA GLN A 70 19.86 -7.13 6.97
C GLN A 70 19.92 -5.92 6.05
N ARG A 71 20.39 -4.79 6.59
CA ARG A 71 20.59 -3.57 5.81
C ARG A 71 21.50 -3.85 4.61
N GLY A 72 21.08 -3.40 3.44
CA GLY A 72 21.77 -3.59 2.17
C GLY A 72 21.34 -4.84 1.40
N ASN A 73 20.65 -5.80 2.03
CA ASN A 73 20.15 -6.98 1.33
C ASN A 73 18.99 -6.63 0.40
N GLU A 74 18.85 -7.40 -0.67
CA GLU A 74 17.62 -7.42 -1.46
C GLU A 74 16.51 -8.06 -0.63
N ILE A 75 15.33 -7.47 -0.66
CA ILE A 75 14.11 -8.02 -0.10
C ILE A 75 13.09 -8.20 -1.22
N ARG A 76 12.41 -9.35 -1.19
CA ARG A 76 11.31 -9.69 -2.10
C ARG A 76 10.07 -10.01 -1.28
N LEU A 77 9.01 -9.25 -1.53
CA LEU A 77 7.73 -9.37 -0.85
C LEU A 77 6.60 -9.51 -1.86
N TYR A 78 5.50 -10.10 -1.41
CA TYR A 78 4.33 -10.37 -2.21
C TYR A 78 3.14 -9.66 -1.59
N ALA A 79 2.38 -8.94 -2.41
CA ALA A 79 1.17 -8.24 -2.00
C ALA A 79 -0.05 -8.82 -2.74
N PRO A 80 -0.96 -9.51 -2.03
CA PRO A 80 -2.19 -10.02 -2.61
C PRO A 80 -3.00 -8.91 -3.26
N ARG A 81 -3.56 -9.18 -4.44
CA ARG A 81 -4.23 -8.15 -5.24
C ARG A 81 -5.43 -7.53 -4.53
N ASP A 82 -6.13 -8.30 -3.69
CA ASP A 82 -7.29 -7.86 -2.92
C ASP A 82 -6.93 -7.01 -1.67
N GLN A 83 -5.67 -7.06 -1.22
CA GLN A 83 -5.14 -6.20 -0.15
C GLN A 83 -4.56 -4.88 -0.68
N MET A 84 -4.41 -4.75 -1.99
CA MET A 84 -3.92 -3.52 -2.62
C MET A 84 -5.05 -2.50 -2.75
N MET A 85 -4.78 -1.27 -2.33
CA MET A 85 -5.65 -0.13 -2.55
C MET A 85 -5.07 0.77 -3.65
N VAL A 86 -5.91 1.15 -4.61
CA VAL A 86 -5.56 2.11 -5.67
C VAL A 86 -6.22 3.44 -5.36
N LEU A 87 -5.42 4.48 -5.25
CA LEU A 87 -5.82 5.83 -4.89
C LEU A 87 -5.52 6.79 -6.05
N PRO A 88 -6.34 7.84 -6.26
CA PRO A 88 -5.97 8.95 -7.13
C PRO A 88 -4.72 9.68 -6.58
N LEU A 89 -3.99 10.40 -7.43
CA LEU A 89 -2.84 11.22 -6.99
C LEU A 89 -3.20 12.25 -5.91
N GLY A 90 -4.46 12.71 -5.87
CA GLY A 90 -5.00 13.57 -4.82
C GLY A 90 -5.19 12.89 -3.46
N GLY A 91 -4.94 11.57 -3.36
CA GLY A 91 -5.12 10.80 -2.13
C GLY A 91 -6.59 10.65 -1.73
N VAL A 92 -6.83 10.51 -0.43
CA VAL A 92 -8.16 10.25 0.13
C VAL A 92 -9.13 11.42 -0.14
N ASP A 93 -8.64 12.66 -0.20
CA ASP A 93 -9.49 13.83 -0.47
C ASP A 93 -10.08 13.83 -1.88
N ALA A 94 -9.42 13.17 -2.84
CA ALA A 94 -9.98 12.97 -4.16
C ALA A 94 -11.02 11.83 -4.18
N LEU A 95 -10.92 10.84 -3.27
CA LEU A 95 -11.95 9.80 -3.10
C LEU A 95 -13.25 10.34 -2.49
N ARG A 96 -13.17 11.37 -1.63
CA ARG A 96 -14.35 12.05 -1.07
C ARG A 96 -15.25 12.67 -2.14
N LYS A 97 -14.69 13.00 -3.30
CA LYS A 97 -15.37 13.66 -4.42
C LYS A 97 -15.96 12.68 -5.44
N ILE A 98 -15.85 11.37 -5.20
CA ILE A 98 -16.31 10.33 -6.12
C ILE A 98 -17.69 9.84 -5.64
N PRO A 99 -18.78 10.16 -6.36
CA PRO A 99 -20.12 9.75 -5.96
C PRO A 99 -20.23 8.23 -5.82
N GLY A 100 -20.74 7.77 -4.67
CA GLY A 100 -20.93 6.34 -4.38
C GLY A 100 -19.71 5.62 -3.76
N HIS A 101 -18.60 6.32 -3.50
CA HIS A 101 -17.47 5.75 -2.76
C HIS A 101 -17.77 5.70 -1.24
N PRO A 102 -17.32 4.68 -0.47
CA PRO A 102 -17.57 4.60 0.99
C PRO A 102 -17.05 5.79 1.82
N LEU A 103 -16.11 6.54 1.26
CA LEU A 103 -15.54 7.76 1.84
C LEU A 103 -16.11 9.04 1.21
N TYR A 104 -17.12 8.94 0.36
CA TYR A 104 -17.81 10.10 -0.21
C TYR A 104 -18.37 10.94 0.94
N ALA A 105 -17.98 12.22 0.96
CA ALA A 105 -18.58 13.21 1.82
C ALA A 105 -19.15 14.25 0.87
N ASP A 106 -20.45 14.53 0.97
CA ASP A 106 -21.07 15.53 0.12
C ASP A 106 -20.39 16.88 0.42
N PRO A 107 -19.80 17.56 -0.58
CA PRO A 107 -19.15 18.85 -0.36
C PRO A 107 -20.08 19.88 0.30
N ASP A 108 -21.40 19.77 0.10
CA ASP A 108 -22.40 20.68 0.67
C ASP A 108 -22.76 20.37 2.14
N GLU A 109 -22.53 19.15 2.65
CA GLU A 109 -22.74 18.82 4.08
C GLU A 109 -21.61 19.34 4.99
N ALA A 110 -20.42 19.61 4.44
CA ALA A 110 -19.27 20.09 5.21
C ALA A 110 -19.28 21.62 5.45
N MET A 111 -20.31 22.33 4.97
CA MET A 111 -20.37 23.79 4.94
C MET A 111 -21.57 24.41 5.66
N GLU A 112 -22.11 23.77 6.71
CA GLU A 112 -22.97 24.45 7.69
C GLU A 112 -22.13 25.06 8.82
N PRO A 113 -21.90 26.40 8.86
CA PRO A 113 -21.62 27.09 10.11
C PRO A 113 -22.92 27.28 10.90
N ALA A 114 -22.82 27.10 12.22
CA ALA A 114 -23.86 27.40 13.22
C ALA A 114 -24.29 28.87 13.24
#